data_AF-X1N965-F1
#
_entry.id   AF-X1N965-F1
#
_cell.length_a   1.000
_cell.length_b   1.000
_cell.length_c   1.000
_cell.angle_alpha   90.00
_cell.angle_beta   90.00
_cell.angle_gamma   90.00
#
_symmetry.space_group_name_H-M   'P 1'
#
loop_
_entity.id
_entity.type
_entity.pdbx_description
1 polymer ?
#
loop_
_entity_poly.entity_id
_entity_poly.type
_entity_poly.pdbx_seq_one_letter_code
_entity_poly.pdbx_strand_id
1 'polypeptide(L)'
;MQGRVLEQELELALAQALELALAQALELALALAQVPDIYINAIGKGDFNMASVLSMSLILPCAIIFIVQNYVIRGKAYTTIGGKPTSAEPRHIGPHILIPMIVVSFIATGLILLCFGVITAGAFTKNIGIDNTLMFSYILDKASNTAVLNSIKMSLLAGLLGGMLGVLLAYVNVRGKFRGRAILEGISLSGFTLPGVVLGLGYIFAFNKPPLLLTGTLAIL
;
A
#
# COMPACT_ATOMS: atom_id res chain seq x y z
N MET A 1 -13.00 -34.54 20.55
CA MET A 1 -11.58 -34.10 20.49
C MET A 1 -11.31 -33.15 19.32
N GLN A 2 -11.98 -33.30 18.18
CA GLN A 2 -11.82 -32.43 17.00
C GLN A 2 -12.18 -30.94 17.25
N GLY A 3 -13.22 -30.64 18.06
CA GLY A 3 -13.62 -29.26 18.36
C GLY A 3 -12.58 -28.41 19.11
N ARG A 4 -11.83 -28.98 20.07
CA ARG A 4 -10.77 -28.25 20.81
C ARG A 4 -9.55 -27.96 19.94
N VAL A 5 -9.26 -28.85 18.99
CA VAL A 5 -8.19 -28.64 18.00
C VAL A 5 -8.59 -27.49 17.06
N LEU A 6 -9.86 -27.41 16.63
CA LEU A 6 -10.32 -26.32 15.76
C LEU A 6 -10.41 -24.96 16.46
N GLU A 7 -10.71 -24.93 17.77
CA GLU A 7 -10.63 -23.69 18.56
C GLU A 7 -9.19 -23.23 18.73
N GLN A 8 -8.24 -24.14 19.01
CA GLN A 8 -6.81 -23.79 19.07
C GLN A 8 -6.28 -23.26 17.74
N GLU A 9 -6.65 -23.88 16.60
CA GLU A 9 -6.26 -23.41 15.27
C GLU A 9 -6.83 -22.01 14.96
N LEU A 10 -8.07 -21.74 15.40
CA LEU A 10 -8.71 -20.43 15.25
C LEU A 10 -8.04 -19.36 16.11
N GLU A 11 -7.73 -19.68 17.38
CA GLU A 11 -7.04 -18.75 18.29
C GLU A 11 -5.63 -18.43 17.79
N LEU A 12 -4.89 -19.41 17.27
CA LEU A 12 -3.55 -19.20 16.72
C LEU A 12 -3.61 -18.33 15.46
N ALA A 13 -4.56 -18.60 14.56
CA ALA A 13 -4.77 -17.78 13.37
C ALA A 13 -5.19 -16.34 13.71
N LEU A 14 -6.04 -16.15 14.73
CA LEU A 14 -6.50 -14.83 15.17
C LEU A 14 -5.40 -14.04 15.87
N ALA A 15 -4.57 -14.69 16.70
CA ALA A 15 -3.39 -14.07 17.30
C ALA A 15 -2.39 -13.61 16.23
N GLN A 16 -2.15 -14.43 15.20
CA GLN A 16 -1.28 -14.04 14.09
C GLN A 16 -1.83 -12.90 13.25
N ALA A 17 -3.13 -12.91 12.96
CA ALA A 17 -3.77 -11.82 12.24
C ALA A 17 -3.69 -10.51 13.03
N LEU A 18 -3.81 -10.58 14.36
CA LEU A 18 -3.65 -9.45 15.26
C LEU A 18 -2.20 -8.91 15.26
N GLU A 19 -1.19 -9.78 15.32
CA GLU A 19 0.22 -9.36 15.24
C GLU A 19 0.55 -8.67 13.92
N LEU A 20 0.02 -9.20 12.80
CA LEU A 20 0.17 -8.56 11.49
C LEU A 20 -0.51 -7.19 11.43
N ALA A 21 -1.75 -7.11 11.92
CA ALA A 21 -2.50 -5.87 11.93
C ALA A 21 -1.80 -4.80 12.79
N LEU A 22 -1.19 -5.21 13.91
CA LEU A 22 -0.46 -4.31 14.80
C LEU A 22 0.85 -3.82 14.17
N ALA A 23 1.60 -4.68 13.49
CA ALA A 23 2.80 -4.29 12.73
C ALA A 23 2.45 -3.30 11.62
N GLN A 24 1.38 -3.55 10.87
CA GLN A 24 0.90 -2.66 9.80
C GLN A 24 0.40 -1.31 10.36
N ALA A 25 -0.29 -1.33 11.51
CA ALA A 25 -0.77 -0.11 12.17
C ALA A 25 0.39 0.75 12.69
N LEU A 26 1.44 0.12 13.22
CA LEU A 26 2.66 0.81 13.65
C LEU A 26 3.36 1.50 12.48
N GLU A 27 3.50 0.79 11.36
CA GLU A 27 4.08 1.34 10.12
C GLU A 27 3.26 2.52 9.59
N LEU A 28 1.94 2.39 9.56
CA LEU A 28 1.02 3.46 9.16
C LEU A 28 1.16 4.70 10.06
N ALA A 29 1.26 4.51 11.38
CA ALA A 29 1.44 5.60 12.33
C ALA A 29 2.76 6.35 12.10
N LEU A 30 3.83 5.62 11.81
CA LEU A 30 5.16 6.19 11.55
C LEU A 30 5.18 6.98 10.24
N ALA A 31 4.54 6.45 9.19
CA ALA A 31 4.37 7.16 7.93
C ALA A 31 3.54 8.44 8.11
N LEU A 32 2.40 8.38 8.81
CA LEU A 32 1.56 9.55 9.05
C LEU A 32 2.26 10.65 9.84
N ALA A 33 3.17 10.29 10.74
CA ALA A 33 3.92 11.24 11.54
C ALA A 33 5.00 12.02 10.73
N GLN A 34 5.58 11.42 9.68
CA GLN A 34 6.72 11.99 8.97
C GLN A 34 6.43 12.42 7.53
N VAL A 35 5.49 11.77 6.84
CA VAL A 35 5.18 12.03 5.43
C VAL A 35 4.77 13.50 5.17
N PRO A 36 3.96 14.17 6.01
CA PRO A 36 3.63 15.58 5.80
C PRO A 36 4.88 16.48 5.81
N ASP A 37 5.79 16.28 6.78
CA ASP A 37 7.03 17.04 6.87
C ASP A 37 7.96 16.76 5.70
N ILE A 38 8.07 15.50 5.28
CA ILE A 38 8.84 15.12 4.08
C ILE A 38 8.30 15.89 2.87
N TYR A 39 6.98 15.89 2.65
CA TYR A 39 6.34 16.56 1.52
C TYR A 39 6.54 18.08 1.56
N ILE A 40 6.29 18.71 2.71
CA ILE A 40 6.40 20.17 2.86
C ILE A 40 7.85 20.64 2.74
N ASN A 41 8.82 19.91 3.28
CA ASN A 41 10.23 20.28 3.11
C ASN A 41 10.71 20.08 1.67
N ALA A 42 10.28 19.00 0.99
CA ALA A 42 10.67 18.71 -0.39
C ALA A 42 10.02 19.69 -1.40
N ILE A 43 8.70 19.81 -1.38
CA ILE A 43 7.93 20.54 -2.40
C ILE A 43 7.57 21.95 -1.92
N GLY A 44 7.25 22.12 -0.64
CA GLY A 44 6.85 23.40 -0.08
C GLY A 44 8.01 24.38 0.13
N LYS A 45 9.12 23.91 0.70
CA LYS A 45 10.29 24.74 1.06
C LYS A 45 11.48 24.59 0.10
N GLY A 46 11.49 23.55 -0.74
CA GLY A 46 12.61 23.23 -1.63
C GLY A 46 13.89 22.80 -0.89
N ASP A 47 13.79 22.42 0.39
CA ASP A 47 14.92 21.94 1.18
C ASP A 47 15.08 20.42 1.01
N PHE A 48 15.74 20.05 -0.08
CA PHE A 48 15.98 18.65 -0.43
C PHE A 48 16.89 17.92 0.57
N ASN A 49 17.74 18.63 1.32
CA ASN A 49 18.59 18.03 2.33
C ASN A 49 17.73 17.51 3.49
N MET A 50 16.86 18.37 4.04
CA MET A 50 15.97 17.97 5.12
C MET A 50 15.00 16.86 4.68
N ALA A 51 14.43 16.97 3.47
CA ALA A 51 13.55 15.93 2.94
C ALA A 51 14.25 14.56 2.78
N SER A 52 15.53 14.56 2.40
CA SER A 52 16.34 13.34 2.28
C SER A 52 16.60 12.70 3.64
N VAL A 53 16.92 13.49 4.67
CA VAL A 53 17.15 12.99 6.03
C VAL A 53 15.88 12.36 6.60
N LEU A 54 14.74 13.03 6.46
CA LEU A 54 13.46 12.50 6.92
C LEU A 54 13.07 11.21 6.17
N SER A 55 13.29 11.15 4.86
CA SER A 55 13.05 9.95 4.06
C SER A 55 13.93 8.78 4.50
N MET A 56 15.23 8.99 4.74
CA MET A 56 16.14 7.95 5.22
C MET A 56 15.77 7.48 6.64
N SER A 57 15.37 8.42 7.49
CA SER A 57 14.89 8.09 8.85
C SER A 57 13.59 7.30 8.84
N LEU A 58 12.73 7.43 7.81
CA LEU A 58 11.49 6.68 7.64
C LEU A 58 11.73 5.28 7.05
N ILE A 59 12.64 5.15 6.10
CA ILE A 59 12.97 3.87 5.45
C ILE A 59 13.50 2.86 6.47
N LEU A 60 14.34 3.29 7.41
CA LEU A 60 14.97 2.42 8.39
C LEU A 60 13.95 1.64 9.25
N PRO A 61 13.00 2.29 9.96
CA PRO A 61 11.99 1.58 10.72
C PRO A 61 11.02 0.78 9.84
N CYS A 62 10.65 1.27 8.65
CA CYS A 62 9.83 0.51 7.70
C CYS A 62 10.53 -0.81 7.30
N ALA A 63 11.83 -0.77 7.02
CA ALA A 63 12.60 -1.96 6.69
C ALA A 63 12.69 -2.94 7.87
N ILE A 64 12.86 -2.45 9.10
CA ILE A 64 12.86 -3.29 10.30
C ILE A 64 11.50 -3.99 10.47
N ILE A 65 10.40 -3.24 10.40
CA ILE A 65 9.04 -3.78 10.54
C ILE A 65 8.79 -4.81 9.43
N PHE A 66 9.16 -4.51 8.18
CA PHE A 66 9.04 -5.44 7.07
C PHE A 66 9.81 -6.75 7.29
N ILE A 67 11.05 -6.67 7.76
CA ILE A 67 11.86 -7.87 8.03
C ILE A 67 11.21 -8.72 9.12
N VAL A 68 10.74 -8.09 10.20
CA VAL A 68 10.04 -8.77 11.30
C VAL A 68 8.75 -9.41 10.80
N GLN A 69 7.91 -8.67 10.07
CA GLN A 69 6.66 -9.15 9.50
C GLN A 69 6.89 -10.32 8.54
N ASN A 70 7.84 -10.18 7.62
CA ASN A 70 8.17 -11.22 6.65
C ASN A 70 8.77 -12.46 7.33
N TYR A 71 9.55 -12.31 8.41
CA TYR A 71 10.09 -13.42 9.18
C TYR A 71 8.99 -14.19 9.93
N VAL A 72 8.03 -13.48 10.54
CA VAL A 72 6.89 -14.10 11.25
C VAL A 72 5.97 -14.88 10.29
N ILE A 73 5.87 -14.44 9.02
CA ILE A 73 5.03 -15.08 7.99
C ILE A 73 5.72 -16.29 7.33
N ARG A 74 7.06 -16.25 7.17
CA ARG A 74 7.86 -17.14 6.30
C ARG A 74 7.87 -18.65 6.59
N GLY A 75 7.18 -19.12 7.61
CA GLY A 75 7.16 -20.53 8.01
C GLY A 75 5.78 -21.13 8.20
N LYS A 76 4.71 -20.37 7.99
CA LYS A 76 3.35 -20.74 8.43
C LYS A 76 2.40 -20.99 7.25
N ALA A 77 2.95 -21.54 6.17
CA ALA A 77 2.12 -22.29 5.23
C ALA A 77 1.58 -23.49 6.01
N TYR A 78 0.34 -23.36 6.51
CA TYR A 78 -0.44 -24.49 6.99
C TYR A 78 -0.47 -25.48 5.85
N THR A 79 0.43 -26.46 5.94
CA THR A 79 0.41 -27.62 5.09
C THR A 79 -0.93 -28.28 5.34
N THR A 80 -1.88 -28.00 4.45
CA THR A 80 -3.06 -28.84 4.30
C THR A 80 -2.50 -30.17 3.80
N ILE A 81 -2.12 -31.03 4.74
CA ILE A 81 -1.75 -32.42 4.45
C ILE A 81 -2.90 -32.97 3.60
N GLY A 82 -2.55 -33.41 2.39
CA GLY A 82 -3.48 -33.54 1.28
C GLY A 82 -4.65 -34.50 1.52
N GLY A 83 -5.75 -34.24 0.82
CA GLY A 83 -6.84 -35.21 0.73
C GLY A 83 -8.15 -34.59 0.24
N LYS A 84 -8.28 -34.47 -1.09
CA LYS A 84 -9.52 -34.17 -1.83
C LYS A 84 -10.00 -32.70 -1.77
N PRO A 85 -10.32 -32.06 -2.91
CA PRO A 85 -11.10 -30.84 -2.91
C PRO A 85 -12.53 -31.21 -2.51
N THR A 86 -12.75 -31.41 -1.21
CA THR A 86 -14.12 -31.37 -0.70
C THR A 86 -14.54 -29.92 -0.80
N SER A 87 -15.70 -29.67 -1.42
CA SER A 87 -16.35 -28.36 -1.44
C SER A 87 -16.14 -27.66 -0.10
N ALA A 88 -15.83 -26.37 -0.14
CA ALA A 88 -15.94 -25.52 1.03
C ALA A 88 -17.37 -25.66 1.56
N GLU A 89 -17.57 -26.58 2.51
CA GLU A 89 -18.83 -26.62 3.24
C GLU A 89 -18.96 -25.25 3.88
N PRO A 90 -20.13 -24.59 3.79
CA PRO A 90 -20.34 -23.29 4.39
C PRO A 90 -20.07 -23.42 5.89
N ARG A 91 -18.87 -22.99 6.29
CA ARG A 91 -18.41 -22.97 7.67
C ARG A 91 -19.43 -22.09 8.41
N HIS A 92 -20.21 -22.70 9.30
CA HIS A 92 -21.13 -21.96 10.14
C HIS A 92 -20.29 -21.13 11.12
N ILE A 93 -19.95 -19.91 10.71
CA ILE A 93 -19.28 -18.93 11.57
C ILE A 93 -20.34 -18.52 12.59
N GLY A 94 -20.07 -18.78 13.88
CA GLY A 94 -20.98 -18.38 14.95
C GLY A 94 -21.25 -16.87 14.89
N PRO A 95 -22.49 -16.42 15.12
CA PRO A 95 -22.86 -15.00 15.02
C PRO A 95 -22.00 -14.11 15.93
N HIS A 96 -21.48 -14.63 17.04
CA HIS A 96 -20.59 -13.91 17.95
C HIS A 96 -19.23 -13.51 17.35
N ILE A 97 -18.75 -14.19 16.31
CA ILE A 97 -17.50 -13.84 15.59
C ILE A 97 -17.82 -13.05 14.32
N LEU A 98 -18.93 -13.40 13.65
CA LEU A 98 -19.34 -12.77 12.40
C LEU A 98 -19.81 -11.32 12.61
N ILE A 99 -20.59 -11.05 13.66
CA ILE A 99 -21.11 -9.70 13.95
C ILE A 99 -19.98 -8.68 14.18
N PRO A 100 -18.99 -8.89 15.08
CA PRO A 100 -17.91 -7.92 15.26
C PRO A 100 -17.06 -7.74 14.00
N MET A 101 -16.79 -8.83 13.26
CA MET A 101 -16.03 -8.75 12.00
C MET A 101 -16.76 -7.92 10.93
N ILE A 102 -18.08 -8.08 10.79
CA ILE A 102 -18.89 -7.26 9.89
C ILE A 102 -18.92 -5.80 10.35
N VAL A 103 -19.10 -5.55 11.64
CA VAL A 103 -19.14 -4.18 12.18
C VAL A 103 -17.81 -3.46 11.92
N VAL A 104 -16.67 -4.10 12.20
CA VAL A 104 -15.35 -3.52 11.93
C VAL A 104 -15.15 -3.25 10.44
N SER A 105 -15.51 -4.20 9.57
CA SER A 105 -15.42 -4.04 8.12
C SER A 105 -16.30 -2.90 7.60
N PHE A 106 -17.52 -2.77 8.13
CA PHE A 106 -18.46 -1.73 7.74
C PHE A 106 -17.99 -0.34 8.20
N ILE A 107 -17.45 -0.23 9.42
CA ILE A 107 -16.85 1.01 9.93
C ILE A 107 -15.65 1.41 9.08
N ALA A 108 -14.74 0.48 8.79
CA ALA A 108 -13.57 0.74 7.96
C ALA A 108 -13.96 1.21 6.56
N THR A 109 -14.93 0.54 5.93
CA THR A 109 -15.46 0.93 4.62
C THR A 109 -16.13 2.30 4.67
N GLY A 110 -16.92 2.59 5.70
CA GLY A 110 -17.57 3.88 5.89
C GLY A 110 -16.57 5.03 6.04
N LEU A 111 -15.49 4.81 6.79
CA LEU A 111 -14.43 5.82 6.95
C LEU A 111 -13.71 6.09 5.63
N ILE A 112 -13.39 5.04 4.86
CA ILE A 112 -12.77 5.17 3.53
C ILE A 112 -13.69 5.97 2.58
N LEU A 113 -14.98 5.62 2.53
CA LEU A 113 -15.95 6.33 1.71
C LEU A 113 -16.09 7.80 2.12
N LEU A 114 -16.04 8.10 3.43
CA LEU A 114 -16.06 9.47 3.93
C LEU A 114 -14.85 10.26 3.44
N CYS A 115 -13.64 9.69 3.50
CA CYS A 115 -12.43 10.33 2.97
C CYS A 115 -12.57 10.64 1.47
N PHE A 116 -13.01 9.67 0.66
CA PHE A 116 -13.27 9.90 -0.76
C PHE A 116 -14.37 10.93 -1.01
N GLY A 117 -15.40 10.96 -0.17
CA GLY A 117 -16.46 11.96 -0.20
C GLY A 117 -15.93 13.38 0.02
N VAL A 118 -15.09 13.59 1.03
CA VAL A 118 -14.45 14.89 1.31
C VAL A 118 -13.52 15.31 0.17
N ILE A 119 -12.72 14.40 -0.37
CA ILE A 119 -11.82 14.67 -1.51
C ILE A 119 -12.64 15.09 -2.75
N THR A 120 -13.73 14.38 -3.03
CA THR A 120 -14.60 14.67 -4.17
C THR A 120 -15.31 16.01 -3.98
N ALA A 121 -15.86 16.27 -2.79
CA ALA A 121 -16.45 17.58 -2.47
C ALA A 121 -15.44 18.72 -2.60
N GLY A 122 -14.18 18.47 -2.24
CA GLY A 122 -13.08 19.43 -2.38
C GLY A 122 -12.69 19.70 -3.82
N ALA A 123 -12.79 18.70 -4.70
CA ALA A 123 -12.51 18.88 -6.12
C ALA A 123 -13.48 19.83 -6.83
N PHE A 124 -14.72 19.97 -6.33
CA PHE A 124 -15.73 20.87 -6.91
C PHE A 124 -15.89 22.20 -6.17
N THR A 125 -15.18 22.38 -5.05
CA THR A 125 -15.34 23.54 -4.16
C THR A 125 -14.09 24.41 -4.18
N LYS A 126 -14.24 25.74 -4.20
CA LYS A 126 -13.09 26.66 -4.23
C LYS A 126 -12.19 26.53 -2.99
N ASN A 127 -12.80 26.43 -1.80
CA ASN A 127 -12.07 26.18 -0.56
C ASN A 127 -13.01 25.54 0.48
N ILE A 128 -12.78 24.26 0.81
CA ILE A 128 -13.55 23.58 1.87
C ILE A 128 -13.35 24.36 3.18
N GLY A 129 -14.45 24.80 3.78
CA GLY A 129 -14.46 25.44 5.10
C GLY A 129 -14.40 26.98 5.10
N ILE A 130 -14.20 27.64 3.95
CA ILE A 130 -14.25 29.12 3.84
C ILE A 130 -15.28 29.55 2.79
N ASP A 131 -15.22 29.00 1.57
CA ASP A 131 -16.15 29.30 0.46
C ASP A 131 -16.60 28.00 -0.21
N ASN A 132 -17.80 27.53 0.15
CA ASN A 132 -18.40 26.30 -0.42
C ASN A 132 -19.06 26.52 -1.80
N THR A 133 -18.60 27.50 -2.57
CA THR A 133 -19.16 27.78 -3.90
C THR A 133 -18.65 26.72 -4.88
N LEU A 134 -19.59 26.06 -5.56
CA LEU A 134 -19.30 25.09 -6.61
C LEU A 134 -18.68 25.82 -7.81
N MET A 135 -17.41 25.54 -8.10
CA MET A 135 -16.68 26.21 -9.18
C MET A 135 -16.33 25.21 -10.29
N PHE A 136 -17.08 25.25 -11.39
CA PHE A 136 -16.81 24.45 -12.59
C PHE A 136 -15.63 24.98 -13.43
N SER A 137 -15.05 26.12 -13.05
CA SER A 137 -13.95 26.76 -13.81
C SER A 137 -12.71 25.87 -13.92
N TYR A 138 -12.47 24.96 -12.97
CA TYR A 138 -11.35 24.00 -13.03
C TYR A 138 -11.49 22.96 -14.17
N ILE A 139 -12.70 22.72 -14.68
CA ILE A 139 -12.96 21.80 -15.80
C ILE A 139 -12.66 22.48 -17.14
N LEU A 140 -12.82 23.80 -17.22
CA LEU A 140 -12.51 24.60 -18.42
C LEU A 140 -11.04 25.02 -18.50
N ASP A 141 -10.28 24.85 -17.42
CA ASP A 141 -8.87 25.21 -17.41
C ASP A 141 -8.02 24.19 -18.19
N LYS A 142 -7.18 24.70 -19.09
CA LYS A 142 -6.28 23.86 -19.92
C LYS A 142 -5.22 23.18 -19.06
N ALA A 143 -4.74 23.81 -17.99
CA ALA A 143 -3.74 23.22 -17.11
C ALA A 143 -4.31 21.99 -16.38
N SER A 144 -5.53 22.11 -15.85
CA SER A 144 -6.28 21.01 -15.22
C SER A 144 -6.50 19.83 -16.19
N ASN A 145 -7.00 20.10 -17.40
CA ASN A 145 -7.21 19.05 -18.40
C ASN A 145 -5.91 18.36 -18.83
N THR A 146 -4.81 19.11 -18.95
CA THR A 146 -3.49 18.54 -19.28
C THR A 146 -2.98 17.65 -18.15
N ALA A 147 -3.16 18.06 -16.89
CA ALA A 147 -2.80 17.25 -15.73
C ALA A 147 -3.62 15.94 -15.67
N VAL A 148 -4.93 16.01 -15.92
CA VAL A 148 -5.81 14.81 -15.97
C VAL A 148 -5.36 13.86 -17.08
N LEU A 149 -5.11 14.37 -18.30
CA LEU A 149 -4.65 13.54 -19.40
C LEU A 149 -3.28 12.91 -19.14
N ASN A 150 -2.35 13.64 -18.51
CA ASN A 150 -1.06 13.10 -18.12
C ASN A 150 -1.21 11.99 -17.08
N SER A 151 -2.06 12.19 -16.06
CA SER A 151 -2.35 11.17 -15.03
C SER A 151 -2.95 9.90 -15.64
N ILE A 152 -3.89 10.03 -16.59
CA ILE A 152 -4.48 8.88 -17.29
C ILE A 152 -3.44 8.13 -18.13
N LYS A 153 -2.61 8.86 -18.89
CA LYS A 153 -1.54 8.24 -19.70
C LYS A 153 -0.52 7.52 -18.81
N MET A 154 -0.11 8.15 -17.72
CA MET A 154 0.84 7.61 -16.76
C MET A 154 0.29 6.36 -16.06
N SER A 155 -0.95 6.40 -15.58
CA SER A 155 -1.56 5.24 -14.90
C SER A 155 -1.79 4.07 -15.84
N LEU A 156 -2.14 4.33 -17.12
CA LEU A 156 -2.30 3.28 -18.12
C LEU A 156 -0.97 2.59 -18.45
N LEU A 157 0.09 3.37 -18.70
CA LEU A 157 1.43 2.83 -18.98
C LEU A 157 1.99 2.08 -17.77
N ALA A 158 1.93 2.68 -16.58
CA ALA A 158 2.38 2.06 -15.34
C ALA A 158 1.60 0.77 -15.03
N GLY A 159 0.28 0.77 -15.23
CA GLY A 159 -0.57 -0.40 -15.01
C GLY A 159 -0.26 -1.55 -15.97
N LEU A 160 -0.05 -1.24 -17.26
CA LEU A 160 0.29 -2.26 -18.25
C LEU A 160 1.69 -2.85 -18.02
N LEU A 161 2.71 -2.00 -17.84
CA LEU A 161 4.08 -2.47 -17.59
C LEU A 161 4.20 -3.17 -16.24
N GLY A 162 3.64 -2.59 -15.18
CA GLY A 162 3.62 -3.16 -13.84
C GLY A 162 2.84 -4.47 -13.78
N GLY A 163 1.70 -4.56 -14.47
CA GLY A 163 0.93 -5.80 -14.59
C GLY A 163 1.70 -6.90 -15.31
N MET A 164 2.34 -6.57 -16.44
CA MET A 164 3.14 -7.53 -17.22
C MET A 164 4.34 -8.04 -16.42
N LEU A 165 5.09 -7.15 -15.75
CA LEU A 165 6.20 -7.52 -14.88
C LEU A 165 5.73 -8.30 -13.65
N GLY A 166 4.59 -7.91 -13.06
CA GLY A 166 3.99 -8.61 -11.92
C GLY A 166 3.59 -10.05 -12.25
N VAL A 167 2.98 -10.27 -13.42
CA VAL A 167 2.65 -11.62 -13.92
C VAL A 167 3.93 -12.44 -14.16
N LEU A 168 4.98 -11.83 -14.72
CA LEU A 168 6.25 -12.50 -14.94
C LEU A 168 6.92 -12.90 -13.61
N LEU A 169 6.95 -11.99 -12.63
CA LEU A 169 7.48 -12.26 -11.29
C LEU A 169 6.67 -13.34 -10.57
N ALA A 170 5.33 -13.30 -10.66
CA ALA A 170 4.46 -14.32 -10.10
C ALA A 170 4.71 -15.69 -10.75
N TYR A 171 4.87 -15.74 -12.07
CA TYR A 171 5.19 -16.96 -12.80
C TYR A 171 6.53 -17.56 -12.35
N VAL A 172 7.58 -16.74 -12.27
CA VAL A 172 8.90 -17.16 -11.80
C VAL A 172 8.86 -17.64 -10.35
N ASN A 173 8.15 -16.93 -9.46
CA ASN A 173 8.04 -17.32 -8.06
C ASN A 173 7.27 -18.64 -7.88
N VAL A 174 6.15 -18.84 -8.59
CA VAL A 174 5.32 -20.05 -8.44
C VAL A 174 5.96 -21.28 -9.10
N ARG A 175 6.50 -21.14 -10.32
CA ARG A 175 7.00 -22.27 -11.12
C ARG A 175 8.51 -22.49 -11.00
N GLY A 176 9.28 -21.48 -10.58
CA GLY A 176 10.73 -21.56 -10.49
C GLY A 176 11.23 -22.28 -9.24
N LYS A 177 12.12 -23.26 -9.43
CA LYS A 177 12.84 -23.97 -8.35
C LYS A 177 14.29 -23.50 -8.26
N PHE A 178 14.51 -22.25 -7.86
CA PHE A 178 15.85 -21.65 -7.74
C PHE A 178 16.14 -21.19 -6.31
N ARG A 179 17.42 -21.21 -5.92
CA ARG A 179 17.89 -20.88 -4.55
C ARG A 179 17.61 -19.43 -4.12
N GLY A 180 17.32 -18.53 -5.06
CA GLY A 180 17.01 -17.11 -4.82
C GLY A 180 15.52 -16.77 -4.67
N ARG A 181 14.61 -17.76 -4.69
CA ARG A 181 13.15 -17.52 -4.68
C ARG A 181 12.69 -16.68 -3.50
N ALA A 182 13.22 -16.99 -2.32
CA ALA A 182 12.87 -16.32 -1.08
C ALA A 182 13.32 -14.84 -1.07
N ILE A 183 14.39 -14.51 -1.81
CA ILE A 183 14.85 -13.12 -2.00
C ILE A 183 13.93 -12.39 -2.99
N LEU A 184 13.58 -13.02 -4.12
CA LEU A 184 12.65 -12.41 -5.08
C LEU A 184 11.26 -12.18 -4.47
N GLU A 185 10.77 -13.10 -3.65
CA GLU A 185 9.53 -12.94 -2.90
C GLU A 185 9.63 -11.77 -1.91
N GLY A 186 10.74 -11.65 -1.19
CA GLY A 186 11.01 -10.51 -0.31
C GLY A 186 11.05 -9.17 -1.04
N ILE A 187 11.73 -9.10 -2.20
CA ILE A 187 11.78 -7.88 -3.02
C ILE A 187 10.38 -7.53 -3.54
N SER A 188 9.61 -8.54 -3.98
CA SER A 188 8.24 -8.34 -4.48
C SER A 188 7.32 -7.79 -3.40
N LEU A 189 7.45 -8.26 -2.16
CA LEU A 189 6.64 -7.78 -1.04
C LEU A 189 7.12 -6.43 -0.49
N SER A 190 8.42 -6.13 -0.56
CA SER A 190 8.97 -4.88 -0.01
C SER A 190 8.41 -3.61 -0.67
N GLY A 191 8.02 -3.68 -1.95
CA GLY A 191 7.45 -2.55 -2.66
C GLY A 191 6.10 -2.10 -2.13
N PHE A 192 5.35 -3.01 -1.49
CA PHE A 192 4.07 -2.70 -0.86
C PHE A 192 4.23 -2.06 0.52
N THR A 193 5.35 -2.31 1.20
CA THR A 193 5.63 -1.88 2.59
C THR A 193 6.32 -0.52 2.66
N LEU A 194 6.88 -0.02 1.56
CA LEU A 194 7.50 1.31 1.55
C LEU A 194 6.44 2.40 1.31
N PRO A 195 6.42 3.48 2.11
CA PRO A 195 5.52 4.61 1.86
C PRO A 195 5.71 5.18 0.45
N GLY A 196 4.62 5.30 -0.31
CA GLY A 196 4.68 5.72 -1.71
C GLY A 196 5.33 7.10 -1.92
N VAL A 197 5.17 8.03 -0.97
CA VAL A 197 5.81 9.36 -1.02
C VAL A 197 7.33 9.27 -0.97
N VAL A 198 7.86 8.36 -0.14
CA VAL A 198 9.31 8.15 -0.02
C VAL A 198 9.87 7.54 -1.29
N LEU A 199 9.18 6.55 -1.87
CA LEU A 199 9.57 5.98 -3.16
C LEU A 199 9.54 7.03 -4.28
N GLY A 200 8.49 7.85 -4.33
CA GLY A 200 8.36 8.92 -5.32
C GLY A 200 9.48 9.96 -5.23
N LEU A 201 9.78 10.44 -4.00
CA LEU A 201 10.90 11.36 -3.80
C LEU A 201 12.25 10.70 -4.06
N GLY A 202 12.41 9.41 -3.73
CA GLY A 202 13.59 8.62 -4.08
C GLY A 202 13.84 8.58 -5.59
N TYR A 203 12.81 8.35 -6.39
CA TYR A 203 12.92 8.40 -7.86
C TYR A 203 13.32 9.78 -8.36
N ILE A 204 12.71 10.84 -7.81
CA ILE A 204 13.09 12.21 -8.16
C ILE A 204 14.57 12.43 -7.84
N PHE A 205 15.03 12.13 -6.63
CA PHE A 205 16.42 12.33 -6.24
C PHE A 205 17.42 11.48 -7.03
N ALA A 206 17.04 10.26 -7.41
CA ALA A 206 17.87 9.37 -8.22
C ALA A 206 18.05 9.89 -9.66
N PHE A 207 17.00 10.44 -10.26
CA PHE A 207 16.98 10.87 -11.66
C PHE A 207 17.07 12.38 -11.89
N ASN A 208 17.31 13.16 -10.83
CA ASN A 208 17.48 14.61 -10.90
C ASN A 208 18.93 15.05 -11.17
N LYS A 209 19.89 14.12 -11.15
CA LYS A 209 21.31 14.38 -11.46
C LYS A 209 21.75 13.60 -12.71
N PRO A 210 22.69 14.14 -13.51
CA PRO A 210 23.27 13.39 -14.64
C PRO A 210 23.92 12.09 -14.14
N PRO A 211 23.93 10.99 -14.94
CA PRO A 211 23.80 10.93 -16.40
C PRO A 211 22.39 10.73 -16.98
N LEU A 212 21.38 10.38 -16.18
CA LEU A 212 20.00 10.15 -16.65
C LEU A 212 19.03 11.16 -16.01
N LEU A 213 18.79 12.27 -16.71
CA LEU A 213 17.84 13.30 -16.31
C LEU A 213 16.44 12.96 -16.81
N LEU A 214 15.74 12.10 -16.07
CA LEU A 214 14.38 11.65 -16.40
C LEU A 214 13.29 12.43 -15.63
N THR A 215 13.69 13.30 -14.68
CA THR A 215 12.76 14.14 -13.92
C THR A 215 11.92 15.03 -14.83
N GLY A 216 10.61 15.01 -14.64
CA GLY A 216 9.66 15.79 -15.44
C GLY A 216 9.23 15.12 -16.75
N THR A 217 9.72 13.91 -17.04
CA THR A 217 9.29 13.12 -18.20
C THR A 217 8.46 11.91 -17.77
N LEU A 218 7.65 11.36 -18.68
CA LEU A 218 6.90 10.12 -18.45
C LEU A 218 7.83 8.91 -18.24
N ALA A 219 9.12 9.03 -18.61
CA ALA A 219 10.10 7.95 -18.59
C ALA A 219 10.75 7.72 -17.21
N ILE A 220 10.32 8.43 -16.17
CA ILE A 220 10.75 8.17 -14.79
C ILE A 220 10.05 6.95 -14.15
N LEU A 221 8.96 6.47 -14.78
CA LEU A 221 8.18 5.30 -14.37
C LEU A 221 8.80 3.99 -14.85
#